data_AF-A0A0C2W6E0-F1
#
_entry.id   AF-A0A0C2W6E0-F1
#
_cell.length_a   1.000
_cell.length_b   1.000
_cell.length_c   1.000
_cell.angle_alpha   90.00
_cell.angle_beta   90.00
_cell.angle_gamma   90.00
#
_symmetry.space_group_name_H-M   'P 1'
#
loop_
_entity.id
_entity.type
_entity.pdbx_description
1 polymer ?
#
loop_
_entity_poly.entity_id
_entity_poly.type
_entity_poly.pdbx_seq_one_letter_code
_entity_poly.pdbx_strand_id
1 'polypeptide(L)'
;MVTDDRKKEFYEALLEKDSAYEGLFFVGVKSTGIFCRPTCPARKPKFENCEFYHTAEEALLASFRPCKRCTPLSHPNQVSELVQILVQAVEENPEKKWREQDFKELAVDESTARRQFKKRFGMTFVQYARARRMGLAMKEIRSGKPVIDAQLSSGYESGSGFRDAFSKIMRDAPASIQEDHSLKAFWIDTRVGPMIAIADEAALFLLEFVDRRGLEKEVEVLRRKTRSAIIPGKTGPIESIERELDLYFKGELTEFHTPVRLIGTPFQLKVWDKLKEIPSGETRSYTDVARDIGQPTAVRAVARANGANQLALVIPCHRVILSDGSTGGYGGGTVRKKWLLELESKSVCESK
;
A
#
# COMPACT_ATOMS: atom_id res chain seq x y z
N MET A 1 -9.49 3.80 12.59
CA MET A 1 -10.69 3.46 11.81
C MET A 1 -11.90 4.13 12.41
N VAL A 2 -12.85 4.52 11.56
CA VAL A 2 -14.18 4.97 12.00
C VAL A 2 -14.94 3.74 12.54
N THR A 3 -15.45 3.81 13.77
CA THR A 3 -16.27 2.75 14.38
C THR A 3 -17.57 2.55 13.58
N ASP A 4 -18.21 1.39 13.69
CA ASP A 4 -19.43 1.12 12.91
C ASP A 4 -20.59 2.08 13.23
N ASP A 5 -20.71 2.53 14.48
CA ASP A 5 -21.65 3.57 14.86
C ASP A 5 -21.33 4.91 14.18
N ARG A 6 -20.05 5.31 14.17
CA ARG A 6 -19.61 6.53 13.48
C ARG A 6 -19.74 6.43 11.96
N LYS A 7 -19.70 5.22 11.38
CA LYS A 7 -19.94 5.04 9.93
C LYS A 7 -21.40 5.35 9.56
N LYS A 8 -22.36 4.98 10.41
CA LYS A 8 -23.77 5.30 10.21
C LYS A 8 -24.00 6.81 10.31
N GLU A 9 -23.47 7.43 11.35
CA GLU A 9 -23.47 8.89 11.55
C GLU A 9 -22.86 9.62 10.34
N PHE A 10 -21.67 9.21 9.89
CA PHE A 10 -21.02 9.81 8.71
C PHE A 10 -21.80 9.58 7.42
N TYR A 11 -22.54 8.47 7.31
CA TYR A 11 -23.40 8.24 6.17
C TYR A 11 -24.64 9.14 6.17
N GLU A 12 -25.26 9.35 7.32
CA GLU A 12 -26.37 10.30 7.50
C GLU A 12 -25.90 11.72 7.15
N ALA A 13 -24.78 12.18 7.73
CA ALA A 13 -24.18 13.47 7.41
C ALA A 13 -23.84 13.61 5.90
N LEU A 14 -23.41 12.52 5.27
CA LEU A 14 -23.17 12.48 3.83
C LEU A 14 -24.47 12.64 3.02
N LEU A 15 -25.56 11.98 3.43
CA LEU A 15 -26.87 12.10 2.76
C LEU A 15 -27.42 13.52 2.85
N GLU A 16 -27.33 14.11 4.04
CA GLU A 16 -27.79 15.47 4.35
C GLU A 16 -26.88 16.56 3.77
N LYS A 17 -25.65 16.19 3.35
CA LYS A 17 -24.60 17.14 2.95
C LYS A 17 -24.28 18.13 4.07
N ASP A 18 -24.26 17.63 5.31
CA ASP A 18 -24.04 18.47 6.48
C ASP A 18 -22.62 19.07 6.48
N SER A 19 -22.55 20.39 6.42
CA SER A 19 -21.30 21.15 6.45
C SER A 19 -20.61 21.13 7.82
N ALA A 20 -21.31 20.78 8.89
CA ALA A 20 -20.71 20.64 10.23
C ALA A 20 -19.65 19.50 10.26
N TYR A 21 -19.76 18.54 9.34
CA TYR A 21 -18.82 17.43 9.21
C TYR A 21 -17.68 17.69 8.23
N GLU A 22 -17.63 18.88 7.64
CA GLU A 22 -16.59 19.23 6.67
C GLU A 22 -15.20 19.13 7.31
N GLY A 23 -14.31 18.34 6.71
CA GLY A 23 -12.97 18.09 7.24
C GLY A 23 -12.89 17.05 8.37
N LEU A 24 -14.02 16.53 8.88
CA LEU A 24 -14.04 15.46 9.88
C LEU A 24 -13.91 14.06 9.26
N PHE A 25 -14.39 13.90 8.03
CA PHE A 25 -14.23 12.66 7.27
C PHE A 25 -14.23 12.86 5.75
N PHE A 26 -13.79 11.82 5.06
CA PHE A 26 -13.90 11.62 3.62
C PHE A 26 -14.62 10.30 3.35
N VAL A 27 -15.50 10.27 2.36
CA VAL A 27 -16.16 9.03 1.93
C VAL A 27 -15.49 8.51 0.67
N GLY A 28 -14.95 7.29 0.69
CA GLY A 28 -14.58 6.51 -0.48
C GLY A 28 -15.77 5.74 -1.04
N VAL A 29 -16.04 5.87 -2.33
CA VAL A 29 -17.16 5.23 -3.02
C VAL A 29 -16.66 4.04 -3.83
N LYS A 30 -16.83 2.81 -3.31
CA LYS A 30 -16.23 1.58 -3.84
C LYS A 30 -16.54 1.35 -5.32
N SER A 31 -17.79 1.61 -5.72
CA SER A 31 -18.28 1.43 -7.10
C SER A 31 -17.66 2.37 -8.12
N THR A 32 -17.16 3.54 -7.71
CA THR A 32 -16.59 4.53 -8.63
C THR A 32 -15.09 4.73 -8.43
N GLY A 33 -14.54 4.24 -7.32
CA GLY A 33 -13.17 4.50 -6.88
C GLY A 33 -12.92 5.98 -6.57
N ILE A 34 -13.96 6.77 -6.26
CA ILE A 34 -13.86 8.20 -5.97
C ILE A 34 -14.02 8.43 -4.47
N PHE A 35 -13.18 9.27 -3.86
CA PHE A 35 -13.47 9.80 -2.54
C PHE A 35 -13.95 11.26 -2.60
N CYS A 36 -14.85 11.59 -1.68
CA CYS A 36 -15.57 12.85 -1.62
C CYS A 36 -15.54 13.44 -0.21
N ARG A 37 -15.82 14.75 -0.14
CA ARG A 37 -16.19 15.44 1.11
C ARG A 37 -17.66 15.15 1.47
N PRO A 38 -18.07 15.34 2.73
CA PRO A 38 -19.46 15.15 3.18
C PRO A 38 -20.46 15.99 2.36
N THR A 39 -20.08 17.24 2.08
CA THR A 39 -20.89 18.22 1.33
C THR A 39 -20.89 18.02 -0.19
N CYS A 40 -20.26 16.95 -0.71
CA CYS A 40 -20.11 16.75 -2.15
C CYS A 40 -21.48 16.75 -2.88
N PRO A 41 -21.64 17.51 -3.98
CA PRO A 41 -22.88 17.60 -4.73
C PRO A 41 -23.14 16.39 -5.63
N ALA A 42 -22.22 15.41 -5.69
CA ALA A 42 -22.42 14.18 -6.45
C ALA A 42 -23.61 13.35 -5.91
N ARG A 43 -24.17 12.51 -6.78
CA ARG A 43 -25.21 11.54 -6.39
C ARG A 43 -24.69 10.68 -5.24
N LYS A 44 -25.48 10.55 -4.18
CA LYS A 44 -25.07 9.82 -2.98
C LYS A 44 -25.06 8.30 -3.24
N PRO A 45 -23.96 7.61 -2.93
CA PRO A 45 -23.88 6.16 -3.06
C PRO A 45 -24.72 5.45 -1.99
N LYS A 46 -25.02 4.17 -2.21
CA LYS A 46 -25.58 3.31 -1.16
C LYS A 46 -24.55 3.08 -0.05
N PHE A 47 -25.01 2.91 1.19
CA PHE A 47 -24.16 2.68 2.36
C PHE A 47 -23.15 1.53 2.17
N GLU A 48 -23.61 0.41 1.60
CA GLU A 48 -22.77 -0.76 1.29
C GLU A 48 -21.58 -0.46 0.37
N ASN A 49 -21.63 0.66 -0.37
CA ASN A 49 -20.59 1.12 -1.28
C ASN A 49 -19.73 2.24 -0.67
N CYS A 50 -19.91 2.58 0.61
CA CYS A 50 -19.16 3.61 1.31
C CYS A 50 -18.07 3.01 2.20
N GLU A 51 -16.89 3.62 2.15
CA GLU A 51 -15.87 3.53 3.19
C GLU A 51 -15.57 4.95 3.70
N PHE A 52 -15.20 5.07 4.96
CA PHE A 52 -15.00 6.38 5.60
C PHE A 52 -13.59 6.49 6.18
N TYR A 53 -12.99 7.65 5.96
CA TYR A 53 -11.61 7.97 6.33
C TYR A 53 -11.57 9.30 7.06
N HIS A 54 -10.68 9.47 8.03
CA HIS A 54 -10.50 10.74 8.73
C HIS A 54 -9.68 11.73 7.91
N THR A 55 -8.82 11.24 7.02
CA THR A 55 -7.95 12.09 6.21
C THR A 55 -8.05 11.74 4.73
N ALA A 56 -7.77 12.72 3.88
CA ALA A 56 -7.65 12.49 2.44
C ALA A 56 -6.47 11.53 2.11
N GLU A 57 -5.45 11.50 2.97
CA GLU A 57 -4.33 10.56 2.86
C GLU A 57 -4.79 9.11 2.98
N GLU A 58 -5.58 8.80 4.01
CA GLU A 58 -6.16 7.47 4.20
C GLU A 58 -6.99 7.03 2.98
N ALA A 59 -7.84 7.92 2.46
CA ALA A 59 -8.64 7.65 1.27
C ALA A 59 -7.78 7.40 0.01
N LEU A 60 -6.69 8.16 -0.15
CA LEU A 60 -5.74 8.00 -1.25
C LEU A 60 -4.94 6.70 -1.16
N LEU A 61 -4.47 6.34 0.04
CA LEU A 61 -3.76 5.08 0.31
C LEU A 61 -4.68 3.87 0.12
N ALA A 62 -5.98 4.03 0.36
CA ALA A 62 -7.02 3.06 0.02
C ALA A 62 -7.39 3.06 -1.49
N SER A 63 -6.59 3.71 -2.34
CA SER A 63 -6.72 3.74 -3.80
C SER A 63 -7.95 4.48 -4.34
N PHE A 64 -8.57 5.38 -3.57
CA PHE A 64 -9.63 6.25 -4.07
C PHE A 64 -9.04 7.51 -4.73
N ARG A 65 -9.63 7.94 -5.85
CA ARG A 65 -9.29 9.20 -6.53
C ARG A 65 -10.08 10.38 -5.95
N PRO A 66 -9.49 11.58 -5.86
CA PRO A 66 -10.22 12.76 -5.43
C PRO A 66 -11.35 13.07 -6.42
N CYS A 67 -12.52 13.37 -5.88
CA CYS A 67 -13.68 13.76 -6.67
C CYS A 67 -13.41 15.07 -7.43
N LYS A 68 -13.66 15.09 -8.74
CA LYS A 68 -13.55 16.30 -9.56
C LYS A 68 -14.63 17.35 -9.26
N ARG A 69 -15.78 16.95 -8.70
CA ARG A 69 -16.88 17.87 -8.36
C ARG A 69 -16.63 18.64 -7.08
N CYS A 70 -16.44 17.93 -5.98
CA CYS A 70 -16.14 18.57 -4.71
C CYS A 70 -14.66 18.86 -4.53
N THR A 71 -13.75 18.48 -5.44
CA THR A 71 -12.31 18.77 -5.35
C THR A 71 -11.72 18.62 -3.93
N PRO A 72 -11.81 17.43 -3.29
CA PRO A 72 -11.56 17.26 -1.84
C PRO A 72 -10.15 17.64 -1.38
N LEU A 73 -9.21 17.82 -2.32
CA LEU A 73 -7.85 18.27 -2.06
C LEU A 73 -7.67 19.79 -2.18
N SER A 74 -8.67 20.49 -2.71
CA SER A 74 -8.66 21.92 -3.03
C SER A 74 -9.71 22.62 -2.17
N HIS A 75 -9.36 23.01 -0.94
CA HIS A 75 -10.14 24.04 -0.25
C HIS A 75 -9.77 25.40 -0.86
N PRO A 76 -10.75 26.19 -1.38
CA PRO A 76 -10.47 27.45 -2.08
C PRO A 76 -9.67 28.48 -1.27
N ASN A 77 -9.66 28.38 0.07
CA ASN A 77 -9.01 29.37 0.95
C ASN A 77 -7.69 28.90 1.60
N GLN A 78 -7.12 27.74 1.28
CA GLN A 78 -6.05 27.15 2.13
C GLN A 78 -4.96 26.32 1.44
N VAL A 79 -4.87 26.30 0.11
CA VAL A 79 -3.83 25.51 -0.59
C VAL A 79 -2.91 26.47 -1.32
N SER A 80 -1.59 26.40 -1.06
CA SER A 80 -0.62 27.23 -1.78
C SER A 80 -0.71 26.94 -3.27
N GLU A 81 -0.53 27.97 -4.09
CA GLU A 81 -0.51 27.90 -5.55
C GLU A 81 0.39 26.76 -6.04
N LEU A 82 1.55 26.60 -5.40
CA LEU A 82 2.47 25.49 -5.64
C LEU A 82 1.83 24.10 -5.52
N VAL A 83 1.07 23.86 -4.46
CA VAL A 83 0.42 22.56 -4.24
C VAL A 83 -0.69 22.34 -5.27
N GLN A 84 -1.38 23.39 -5.70
CA GLN A 84 -2.40 23.31 -6.75
C GLN A 84 -1.77 22.91 -8.09
N ILE A 85 -0.68 23.57 -8.49
CA ILE A 85 0.09 23.26 -9.71
C ILE A 85 0.52 21.78 -9.70
N LEU A 86 1.08 21.32 -8.59
CA LEU A 86 1.55 19.95 -8.45
C LEU A 86 0.41 18.92 -8.50
N VAL A 87 -0.70 19.16 -7.79
CA VAL A 87 -1.88 18.27 -7.86
C VAL A 87 -2.43 18.24 -9.29
N GLN A 88 -2.58 19.41 -9.93
CA GLN A 88 -3.09 19.51 -11.29
C GLN A 88 -2.21 18.75 -12.28
N ALA A 89 -0.89 18.94 -12.21
CA ALA A 89 0.03 18.27 -13.11
C ALA A 89 -0.03 16.73 -12.99
N VAL A 90 -0.29 16.20 -11.77
CA VAL A 90 -0.57 14.78 -11.55
C VAL A 90 -1.95 14.37 -12.08
N GLU A 91 -3.00 15.18 -11.91
CA GLU A 91 -4.34 14.84 -12.39
C GLU A 91 -4.47 14.90 -13.93
N GLU A 92 -3.66 15.72 -14.59
CA GLU A 92 -3.54 15.79 -16.05
C GLU A 92 -2.75 14.62 -16.61
N ASN A 93 -1.72 14.17 -15.90
CA ASN A 93 -0.87 13.05 -16.28
C ASN A 93 -0.77 11.98 -15.18
N PRO A 94 -1.90 11.34 -14.81
CA PRO A 94 -1.96 10.47 -13.63
C PRO A 94 -1.15 9.18 -13.78
N GLU A 95 -0.71 8.85 -15.00
CA GLU A 95 0.16 7.70 -15.28
C GLU A 95 1.66 8.03 -15.24
N LYS A 96 2.04 9.32 -15.21
CA LYS A 96 3.43 9.77 -15.29
C LYS A 96 4.27 9.27 -14.10
N LYS A 97 5.51 8.83 -14.38
CA LYS A 97 6.53 8.57 -13.36
C LYS A 97 7.34 9.84 -13.14
N TRP A 98 7.08 10.50 -12.01
CA TRP A 98 7.74 11.73 -11.61
C TRP A 98 9.19 11.50 -11.16
N ARG A 99 10.11 12.27 -11.72
CA ARG A 99 11.56 12.30 -11.51
C ARG A 99 11.99 13.73 -11.19
N GLU A 100 13.22 13.90 -10.75
CA GLU A 100 13.81 15.21 -10.42
C GLU A 100 13.68 16.23 -11.57
N GLN A 101 13.84 15.79 -12.82
CA GLN A 101 13.71 16.65 -14.00
C GLN A 101 12.29 17.24 -14.16
N ASP A 102 11.25 16.52 -13.76
CA ASP A 102 9.86 16.98 -13.89
C ASP A 102 9.56 18.16 -12.94
N PHE A 103 10.27 18.24 -11.81
CA PHE A 103 10.15 19.38 -10.91
C PHE A 103 10.80 20.63 -11.51
N LYS A 104 11.91 20.47 -12.22
CA LYS A 104 12.57 21.57 -12.96
C LYS A 104 11.67 22.10 -14.07
N GLU A 105 11.00 21.22 -14.82
CA GLU A 105 10.03 21.60 -15.86
C GLU A 105 8.84 22.39 -15.31
N LEU A 106 8.42 22.10 -14.07
CA LEU A 106 7.36 22.85 -13.39
C LEU A 106 7.85 24.13 -12.69
N ALA A 107 9.15 24.46 -12.80
CA ALA A 107 9.79 25.53 -12.04
C ALA A 107 9.59 25.40 -10.51
N VAL A 108 9.58 24.16 -10.02
CA VAL A 108 9.37 23.82 -8.61
C VAL A 108 10.63 23.18 -8.02
N ASP A 109 11.05 23.62 -6.84
CA ASP A 109 12.06 22.90 -6.06
C ASP A 109 11.47 21.62 -5.43
N GLU A 110 12.11 20.46 -5.65
CA GLU A 110 11.65 19.15 -5.16
C GLU A 110 11.54 19.13 -3.62
N SER A 111 12.50 19.74 -2.92
CA SER A 111 12.52 19.75 -1.45
C SER A 111 11.32 20.54 -0.89
N THR A 112 10.96 21.63 -1.57
CA THR A 112 9.83 22.49 -1.25
C THR A 112 8.51 21.81 -1.59
N ALA A 113 8.40 21.17 -2.76
CA ALA A 113 7.26 20.33 -3.13
C ALA A 113 7.02 19.24 -2.07
N ARG A 114 8.08 18.51 -1.70
CA ARG A 114 8.04 17.46 -0.68
C ARG A 114 7.58 17.98 0.68
N ARG A 115 8.13 19.11 1.13
CA ARG A 115 7.79 19.73 2.43
C ARG A 115 6.35 20.21 2.47
N GLN A 116 5.90 20.91 1.42
CA GLN A 116 4.54 21.44 1.33
C GLN A 116 3.51 20.32 1.23
N PHE A 117 3.75 19.29 0.40
CA PHE A 117 2.89 18.11 0.33
C PHE A 117 2.83 17.37 1.66
N LYS A 118 3.98 17.11 2.30
CA LYS A 118 4.02 16.40 3.58
C LYS A 118 3.32 17.17 4.69
N LYS A 119 3.47 18.50 4.73
CA LYS A 119 2.77 19.37 5.68
C LYS A 119 1.25 19.32 5.48
N ARG A 120 0.79 19.26 4.22
CA ARG A 120 -0.64 19.37 3.90
C ARG A 120 -1.40 18.05 3.88
N PHE A 121 -0.77 17.00 3.36
CA PHE A 121 -1.39 15.71 3.05
C PHE A 121 -0.72 14.53 3.78
N GLY A 122 0.23 14.77 4.68
CA GLY A 122 0.95 13.72 5.41
C GLY A 122 1.93 12.87 4.56
N MET A 123 1.77 12.87 3.24
CA MET A 123 2.59 12.17 2.26
C MET A 123 3.42 13.12 1.38
N THR A 124 4.47 12.59 0.76
CA THR A 124 5.26 13.32 -0.24
C THR A 124 4.54 13.36 -1.59
N PHE A 125 4.87 14.35 -2.43
CA PHE A 125 4.35 14.46 -3.79
C PHE A 125 4.55 13.17 -4.62
N VAL A 126 5.72 12.54 -4.52
CA VAL A 126 6.01 11.30 -5.26
C VAL A 126 5.15 10.13 -4.75
N GLN A 127 4.82 10.08 -3.46
CA GLN A 127 3.87 9.11 -2.92
C GLN A 127 2.45 9.37 -3.43
N TYR A 128 2.03 10.64 -3.47
CA TYR A 128 0.75 11.03 -4.06
C TYR A 128 0.63 10.60 -5.52
N ALA A 129 1.58 10.98 -6.37
CA ALA A 129 1.57 10.61 -7.78
C ALA A 129 1.60 9.10 -8.01
N ARG A 130 2.34 8.36 -7.17
CA ARG A 130 2.35 6.89 -7.20
C ARG A 130 0.97 6.31 -6.84
N ALA A 131 0.36 6.78 -5.76
CA ALA A 131 -0.97 6.33 -5.34
C ALA A 131 -2.04 6.65 -6.39
N ARG A 132 -1.98 7.83 -7.04
CA ARG A 132 -2.91 8.20 -8.12
C ARG A 132 -2.80 7.28 -9.33
N ARG A 133 -1.58 6.96 -9.76
CA ARG A 133 -1.34 5.99 -10.83
C ARG A 133 -1.92 4.61 -10.52
N MET A 134 -1.79 4.18 -9.27
CA MET A 134 -2.32 2.89 -8.83
C MET A 134 -3.85 2.87 -8.77
N GLY A 135 -4.49 3.97 -8.35
CA GLY A 135 -5.95 4.09 -8.34
C GLY A 135 -6.60 3.99 -9.73
N LEU A 136 -5.90 4.38 -10.80
CA LEU A 136 -6.38 4.19 -12.18
C LEU A 136 -6.43 2.72 -12.59
N ALA A 137 -5.36 1.98 -12.28
CA ALA A 137 -5.28 0.55 -12.51
C ALA A 137 -6.41 -0.20 -11.77
N MET A 138 -6.69 0.21 -10.53
CA MET A 138 -7.72 -0.40 -9.69
C MET A 138 -9.14 -0.23 -10.25
N LYS A 139 -9.43 0.91 -10.88
CA LYS A 139 -10.76 1.18 -11.48
C LYS A 139 -11.10 0.19 -12.60
N GLU A 140 -10.13 -0.18 -13.42
CA GLU A 140 -10.35 -1.10 -14.53
C GLU A 140 -10.56 -2.55 -14.05
N ILE A 141 -9.82 -3.00 -13.04
CA ILE A 141 -9.95 -4.35 -12.44
C ILE A 141 -11.32 -4.53 -11.77
N ARG A 142 -11.76 -3.54 -10.97
CA ARG A 142 -13.07 -3.58 -10.29
C ARG A 142 -14.26 -3.59 -11.26
N SER A 143 -14.06 -3.20 -12.52
CA SER A 143 -15.12 -3.22 -13.53
C SER A 143 -15.36 -4.60 -14.16
N GLY A 144 -14.63 -5.64 -13.72
CA GLY A 144 -14.85 -7.03 -14.14
C GLY A 144 -14.41 -7.33 -15.58
N LYS A 145 -13.72 -6.41 -16.24
CA LYS A 145 -13.19 -6.63 -17.58
C LYS A 145 -12.02 -7.62 -17.54
N PRO A 146 -12.00 -8.65 -18.40
CA PRO A 146 -10.78 -9.39 -18.69
C PRO A 146 -9.67 -8.41 -19.06
N VAL A 147 -8.46 -8.60 -18.52
CA VAL A 147 -7.29 -7.71 -18.73
C VAL A 147 -6.97 -7.50 -20.22
N ILE A 148 -7.42 -8.43 -21.05
CA ILE A 148 -7.29 -8.45 -22.51
C ILE A 148 -8.30 -7.51 -23.19
N ASP A 149 -9.56 -7.44 -22.74
CA ASP A 149 -10.63 -6.72 -23.48
C ASP A 149 -10.66 -5.21 -23.22
N ALA A 150 -10.03 -4.74 -22.13
CA ALA A 150 -9.78 -3.32 -21.90
C ALA A 150 -8.81 -2.69 -22.93
N GLN A 151 -8.19 -3.52 -23.78
CA GLN A 151 -7.18 -3.15 -24.78
C GLN A 151 -7.75 -2.57 -26.07
N LEU A 152 -8.88 -3.10 -26.56
CA LEU A 152 -9.36 -2.82 -27.92
C LEU A 152 -10.15 -1.51 -28.02
N SER A 153 -10.75 -1.04 -26.94
CA SER A 153 -11.67 0.11 -26.95
C SER A 153 -11.01 1.48 -26.93
N SER A 154 -9.67 1.56 -26.81
CA SER A 154 -9.02 2.81 -26.39
C SER A 154 -7.93 3.33 -27.35
N GLY A 155 -7.74 2.73 -28.53
CA GLY A 155 -6.97 3.33 -29.63
C GLY A 155 -5.50 3.66 -29.34
N TYR A 156 -4.81 2.84 -28.54
CA TYR A 156 -3.41 3.07 -28.15
C TYR A 156 -2.42 2.27 -29.01
N GLU A 157 -1.50 2.97 -29.69
CA GLU A 157 -0.23 2.40 -30.13
C GLU A 157 0.77 2.48 -28.97
N SER A 158 1.24 1.31 -28.50
CA SER A 158 2.16 1.07 -27.38
C SER A 158 1.58 1.19 -25.95
N GLY A 159 1.52 0.06 -25.24
CA GLY A 159 1.21 0.01 -23.79
C GLY A 159 2.34 0.67 -22.98
N SER A 160 2.12 1.31 -21.85
CA SER A 160 1.66 0.70 -20.61
C SER A 160 2.19 1.53 -19.43
N GLY A 161 1.45 1.61 -18.32
CA GLY A 161 1.98 2.04 -17.01
C GLY A 161 1.70 1.00 -15.93
N PHE A 162 0.46 0.52 -15.92
CA PHE A 162 0.00 -0.65 -15.16
C PHE A 162 0.44 -1.96 -15.80
N ARG A 163 0.21 -2.13 -17.12
CA ARG A 163 0.87 -3.18 -17.90
C ARG A 163 2.39 -3.01 -17.86
N ASP A 164 2.98 -1.86 -17.56
CA ASP A 164 4.45 -1.74 -17.58
C ASP A 164 5.05 -2.33 -16.31
N ALA A 165 4.44 -2.06 -15.14
CA ALA A 165 4.83 -2.71 -13.90
C ALA A 165 4.44 -4.20 -13.89
N PHE A 166 3.20 -4.52 -14.29
CA PHE A 166 2.69 -5.88 -14.34
C PHE A 166 3.36 -6.70 -15.46
N SER A 167 3.52 -6.22 -16.70
CA SER A 167 4.28 -6.95 -17.75
C SER A 167 5.81 -6.98 -17.51
N LYS A 168 6.41 -6.02 -16.79
CA LYS A 168 7.81 -6.13 -16.37
C LYS A 168 8.01 -7.16 -15.25
N ILE A 169 7.03 -7.29 -14.34
CA ILE A 169 6.98 -8.32 -13.30
C ILE A 169 6.70 -9.70 -13.92
N MET A 170 5.72 -9.77 -14.82
CA MET A 170 5.18 -10.98 -15.46
C MET A 170 5.81 -11.28 -16.83
N ARG A 171 7.02 -10.76 -17.13
CA ARG A 171 7.68 -10.97 -18.44
C ARG A 171 7.64 -12.44 -18.81
N ASP A 172 7.55 -12.69 -20.12
CA ASP A 172 7.57 -14.01 -20.73
C ASP A 172 8.48 -14.97 -19.98
N ALA A 173 7.89 -16.08 -19.55
CA ALA A 173 8.64 -17.27 -19.19
C ALA A 173 9.59 -17.57 -20.38
N PRO A 174 10.87 -17.91 -20.14
CA PRO A 174 11.68 -18.57 -21.15
C PRO A 174 10.83 -19.63 -21.86
N ALA A 175 10.87 -19.68 -23.19
CA ALA A 175 10.05 -20.56 -24.04
C ALA A 175 10.20 -22.08 -23.75
N SER A 176 10.94 -22.44 -22.70
CA SER A 176 11.33 -23.78 -22.31
C SER A 176 11.10 -24.04 -20.80
N ILE A 177 9.99 -23.57 -20.20
CA ILE A 177 9.66 -23.89 -18.81
C ILE A 177 8.46 -24.84 -18.76
N GLN A 178 8.70 -26.04 -18.23
CA GLN A 178 7.68 -27.04 -17.89
C GLN A 178 6.68 -26.45 -16.88
N GLU A 179 5.40 -26.76 -17.04
CA GLU A 179 4.26 -26.18 -16.29
C GLU A 179 4.39 -26.30 -14.75
N ASP A 180 5.20 -27.24 -14.25
CA ASP A 180 5.37 -27.56 -12.82
C ASP A 180 6.19 -26.55 -11.99
N HIS A 181 6.77 -25.51 -12.59
CA HIS A 181 7.60 -24.53 -11.87
C HIS A 181 7.14 -23.07 -12.06
N SER A 182 5.83 -22.83 -12.00
CA SER A 182 5.26 -21.48 -12.03
C SER A 182 4.93 -20.95 -10.64
N LEU A 183 5.30 -19.70 -10.38
CA LEU A 183 4.75 -18.93 -9.26
C LEU A 183 3.45 -18.25 -9.73
N LYS A 184 2.45 -18.21 -8.86
CA LYS A 184 1.25 -17.42 -9.06
C LYS A 184 1.37 -16.08 -8.35
N ALA A 185 0.88 -15.03 -8.98
CA ALA A 185 0.74 -13.71 -8.38
C ALA A 185 -0.74 -13.34 -8.26
N PHE A 186 -1.14 -12.87 -7.07
CA PHE A 186 -2.49 -12.40 -6.79
C PHE A 186 -2.48 -11.08 -6.03
N TRP A 187 -3.55 -10.31 -6.22
CA TRP A 187 -3.74 -9.00 -5.60
C TRP A 187 -4.69 -9.10 -4.42
N ILE A 188 -4.28 -8.59 -3.26
CA ILE A 188 -5.08 -8.60 -2.03
C ILE A 188 -5.34 -7.16 -1.59
N ASP A 189 -6.60 -6.78 -1.52
CA ASP A 189 -6.99 -5.49 -0.95
C ASP A 189 -6.98 -5.57 0.58
N THR A 190 -6.33 -4.59 1.23
CA THR A 190 -6.26 -4.53 2.70
C THR A 190 -6.65 -3.16 3.22
N ARG A 191 -6.95 -3.07 4.53
CA ARG A 191 -7.34 -1.82 5.20
C ARG A 191 -6.29 -0.70 5.12
N VAL A 192 -5.02 -1.04 4.89
CA VAL A 192 -3.92 -0.08 4.81
C VAL A 192 -3.33 0.06 3.41
N GLY A 193 -4.09 -0.36 2.40
CA GLY A 193 -3.71 -0.31 1.00
C GLY A 193 -3.45 -1.70 0.41
N PRO A 194 -3.34 -1.79 -0.91
CA PRO A 194 -3.29 -3.09 -1.56
C PRO A 194 -1.92 -3.75 -1.42
N MET A 195 -1.93 -5.08 -1.51
CA MET A 195 -0.75 -5.92 -1.46
C MET A 195 -0.72 -6.87 -2.66
N ILE A 196 0.48 -7.26 -3.06
CA ILE A 196 0.70 -8.36 -4.00
C ILE A 196 1.25 -9.56 -3.25
N ALA A 197 0.64 -10.72 -3.46
CA ALA A 197 1.10 -12.01 -2.97
C ALA A 197 1.67 -12.81 -4.14
N ILE A 198 2.84 -13.43 -3.95
CA ILE A 198 3.45 -14.34 -4.93
C ILE A 198 3.80 -15.64 -4.23
N ALA A 199 3.31 -16.76 -4.76
CA ALA A 199 3.44 -18.09 -4.16
C ALA A 199 3.56 -19.19 -5.21
N ASP A 200 4.10 -20.35 -4.81
CA ASP A 200 3.79 -21.63 -5.50
C ASP A 200 2.64 -22.34 -4.75
N GLU A 201 2.42 -23.62 -5.05
CA GLU A 201 1.42 -24.43 -4.35
C GLU A 201 1.80 -24.75 -2.90
N ALA A 202 3.07 -24.62 -2.53
CA ALA A 202 3.58 -25.02 -1.22
C ALA A 202 3.75 -23.84 -0.25
N ALA A 203 4.19 -22.68 -0.73
CA ALA A 203 4.53 -21.54 0.13
C ALA A 203 4.40 -20.17 -0.55
N LEU A 204 4.21 -19.16 0.29
CA LEU A 204 4.26 -17.74 -0.05
C LEU A 204 5.72 -17.25 -0.06
N PHE A 205 6.12 -16.59 -1.15
CA PHE A 205 7.49 -16.08 -1.35
C PHE A 205 7.58 -14.57 -1.17
N LEU A 206 6.50 -13.86 -1.49
CA LEU A 206 6.45 -12.41 -1.40
C LEU A 206 5.04 -11.98 -1.01
N LEU A 207 4.97 -11.05 -0.07
CA LEU A 207 3.77 -10.32 0.31
C LEU A 207 4.19 -8.88 0.57
N GLU A 208 3.86 -7.98 -0.34
CA GLU A 208 4.29 -6.58 -0.23
C GLU A 208 3.25 -5.58 -0.67
N PHE A 209 3.36 -4.37 -0.10
CA PHE A 209 2.54 -3.26 -0.53
C PHE A 209 2.92 -2.83 -1.94
N VAL A 210 1.91 -2.67 -2.79
CA VAL A 210 2.10 -2.36 -4.21
C VAL A 210 2.66 -0.94 -4.44
N ASP A 211 2.59 -0.07 -3.43
CA ASP A 211 3.20 1.25 -3.43
C ASP A 211 4.65 1.26 -2.90
N ARG A 212 5.20 0.11 -2.50
CA ARG A 212 6.58 -0.02 -2.01
C ARG A 212 7.58 0.38 -3.08
N ARG A 213 8.59 1.16 -2.69
CA ARG A 213 9.68 1.52 -3.62
C ARG A 213 10.57 0.30 -3.85
N GLY A 214 10.73 -0.09 -5.11
CA GLY A 214 11.67 -1.16 -5.51
C GLY A 214 11.03 -2.56 -5.60
N LEU A 215 9.70 -2.65 -5.49
CA LEU A 215 8.96 -3.90 -5.67
C LEU A 215 9.30 -4.60 -6.99
N GLU A 216 9.46 -3.85 -8.09
CA GLU A 216 9.78 -4.43 -9.40
C GLU A 216 11.12 -5.19 -9.38
N LYS A 217 12.11 -4.64 -8.66
CA LYS A 217 13.42 -5.27 -8.48
C LYS A 217 13.33 -6.50 -7.56
N GLU A 218 12.50 -6.44 -6.52
CA GLU A 218 12.28 -7.57 -5.61
C GLU A 218 11.68 -8.76 -6.37
N VAL A 219 10.69 -8.50 -7.22
CA VAL A 219 10.07 -9.53 -8.05
C VAL A 219 11.02 -10.07 -9.12
N GLU A 220 11.83 -9.21 -9.75
CA GLU A 220 12.86 -9.66 -10.70
C GLU A 220 13.91 -10.57 -10.04
N VAL A 221 14.35 -10.20 -8.83
CA VAL A 221 15.27 -11.02 -8.03
C VAL A 221 14.63 -12.36 -7.67
N LEU A 222 13.36 -12.36 -7.26
CA LEU A 222 12.59 -13.56 -6.96
C LEU A 222 12.53 -14.49 -8.18
N ARG A 223 12.16 -13.95 -9.35
CA ARG A 223 12.10 -14.69 -10.62
C ARG A 223 13.44 -15.33 -10.97
N ARG A 224 14.53 -14.58 -10.87
CA ARG A 224 15.88 -15.09 -11.18
C ARG A 224 16.32 -16.18 -10.20
N LYS A 225 16.03 -16.01 -8.90
CA LYS A 225 16.44 -16.96 -7.86
C LYS A 225 15.62 -18.25 -7.89
N THR A 226 14.34 -18.18 -8.24
CA THR A 226 13.44 -19.34 -8.34
C THR A 226 13.49 -20.01 -9.71
N ARG A 227 13.95 -19.29 -10.75
CA ARG A 227 13.88 -19.72 -12.16
C ARG A 227 12.45 -20.00 -12.62
N SER A 228 11.47 -19.40 -11.96
CA SER A 228 10.05 -19.61 -12.24
C SER A 228 9.49 -18.48 -13.08
N ALA A 229 8.51 -18.81 -13.92
CA ALA A 229 7.60 -17.80 -14.44
C ALA A 229 6.72 -17.27 -13.30
N ILE A 230 6.26 -16.03 -13.40
CA ILE A 230 5.24 -15.48 -12.49
C ILE A 230 4.02 -15.19 -13.34
N ILE A 231 2.92 -15.91 -13.09
CA ILE A 231 1.68 -15.82 -13.86
C ILE A 231 0.50 -15.50 -12.95
N PRO A 232 -0.59 -14.89 -13.46
CA PRO A 232 -1.72 -14.55 -12.61
C PRO A 232 -2.39 -15.83 -12.08
N GLY A 233 -2.82 -15.81 -10.82
CA GLY A 233 -3.56 -16.92 -10.23
C GLY A 233 -3.53 -16.91 -8.71
N LYS A 234 -4.33 -17.78 -8.11
CA LYS A 234 -4.27 -18.10 -6.68
C LYS A 234 -3.68 -19.49 -6.49
N THR A 235 -3.06 -19.70 -5.34
CA THR A 235 -2.66 -21.00 -4.80
C THR A 235 -3.16 -21.12 -3.37
N GLY A 236 -3.09 -22.31 -2.77
CA GLY A 236 -3.46 -22.52 -1.36
C GLY A 236 -2.84 -21.50 -0.38
N PRO A 237 -1.52 -21.23 -0.45
CA PRO A 237 -0.88 -20.19 0.35
C PRO A 237 -1.43 -18.78 0.13
N ILE A 238 -1.80 -18.40 -1.10
CA ILE A 238 -2.39 -17.08 -1.39
C ILE A 238 -3.77 -16.95 -0.76
N GLU A 239 -4.61 -17.99 -0.85
CA GLU A 239 -5.92 -17.99 -0.21
C GLU A 239 -5.81 -17.99 1.32
N SER A 240 -4.82 -18.70 1.86
CA SER A 240 -4.51 -18.71 3.29
C SER A 240 -4.15 -17.31 3.79
N ILE A 241 -3.19 -16.64 3.14
CA ILE A 241 -2.76 -15.33 3.59
C ILE A 241 -3.83 -14.26 3.41
N GLU A 242 -4.66 -14.35 2.37
CA GLU A 242 -5.80 -13.45 2.18
C GLU A 242 -6.78 -13.55 3.36
N ARG A 243 -7.11 -14.77 3.82
CA ARG A 243 -7.95 -14.98 5.01
C ARG A 243 -7.28 -14.49 6.29
N GLU A 244 -6.01 -14.82 6.51
CA GLU A 244 -5.27 -14.41 7.72
C GLU A 244 -5.13 -12.88 7.80
N LEU A 245 -4.93 -12.20 6.66
CA LEU A 245 -4.91 -10.74 6.62
C LEU A 245 -6.25 -10.14 7.04
N ASP A 246 -7.38 -10.68 6.57
CA ASP A 246 -8.70 -10.20 6.99
C ASP A 246 -8.90 -10.31 8.51
N LEU A 247 -8.55 -11.46 9.09
CA LEU A 247 -8.59 -11.67 10.55
C LEU A 247 -7.62 -10.75 11.30
N TYR A 248 -6.38 -10.60 10.81
CA TYR A 248 -5.38 -9.70 11.40
C TYR A 248 -5.90 -8.26 11.44
N PHE A 249 -6.46 -7.76 10.34
CA PHE A 249 -6.99 -6.40 10.26
C PHE A 249 -8.28 -6.18 11.07
N LYS A 250 -8.99 -7.26 11.43
CA LYS A 250 -10.09 -7.25 12.41
C LYS A 250 -9.60 -7.30 13.86
N GLY A 251 -8.32 -7.61 14.08
CA GLY A 251 -7.74 -7.78 15.41
C GLY A 251 -7.95 -9.18 16.00
N GLU A 252 -8.45 -10.13 15.20
CA GLU A 252 -8.80 -11.50 15.61
C GLU A 252 -7.63 -12.49 15.44
N LEU A 253 -6.52 -12.06 14.82
CA LEU A 253 -5.34 -12.88 14.57
C LEU A 253 -4.06 -12.09 14.91
N THR A 254 -3.18 -12.71 15.70
CA THR A 254 -1.88 -12.14 16.09
C THR A 254 -0.69 -12.87 15.46
N GLU A 255 -0.90 -14.07 14.94
CA GLU A 255 0.13 -14.95 14.36
C GLU A 255 -0.34 -15.51 13.01
N PHE A 256 0.54 -15.43 12.01
CA PHE A 256 0.28 -15.95 10.66
C PHE A 256 0.80 -17.38 10.54
N HIS A 257 -0.03 -18.29 10.02
CA HIS A 257 0.32 -19.70 9.83
C HIS A 257 0.50 -20.07 8.36
N THR A 258 0.23 -19.15 7.43
CA THR A 258 0.50 -19.38 6.01
C THR A 258 1.96 -19.80 5.80
N PRO A 259 2.23 -20.95 5.15
CA PRO A 259 3.59 -21.38 4.87
C PRO A 259 4.35 -20.35 4.04
N VAL A 260 5.57 -20.00 4.46
CA VAL A 260 6.42 -19.03 3.75
C VAL A 260 7.77 -19.62 3.34
N ARG A 261 8.31 -19.13 2.23
CA ARG A 261 9.68 -19.43 1.80
C ARG A 261 10.52 -18.15 1.76
N LEU A 262 11.54 -18.10 2.63
CA LEU A 262 12.44 -16.96 2.76
C LEU A 262 13.61 -17.06 1.77
N ILE A 263 13.88 -15.98 1.04
CA ILE A 263 14.99 -15.90 0.08
C ILE A 263 15.93 -14.75 0.48
N GLY A 264 16.84 -15.03 1.41
CA GLY A 264 17.80 -14.06 1.95
C GLY A 264 19.22 -14.61 2.08
N THR A 265 20.17 -13.74 2.43
CA THR A 265 21.49 -14.17 2.92
C THR A 265 21.35 -14.82 4.31
N PRO A 266 22.33 -15.63 4.77
CA PRO A 266 22.28 -16.22 6.11
C PRO A 266 22.05 -15.18 7.22
N PHE A 267 22.66 -13.99 7.10
CA PHE A 267 22.44 -12.89 8.03
C PHE A 267 21.00 -12.35 7.97
N GLN A 268 20.43 -12.18 6.77
CA GLN A 268 19.04 -11.74 6.62
C GLN A 268 18.06 -12.75 7.23
N LEU A 269 18.24 -14.04 6.94
CA LEU A 269 17.41 -15.11 7.49
C LEU A 269 17.43 -15.08 9.02
N LYS A 270 18.63 -15.00 9.63
CA LYS A 270 18.80 -14.90 11.09
C LYS A 270 18.08 -13.68 11.67
N VAL A 271 18.15 -12.53 11.00
CA VAL A 271 17.41 -11.33 11.43
C VAL A 271 15.91 -11.56 11.33
N TRP A 272 15.41 -12.04 10.19
CA TRP A 272 13.98 -12.25 9.96
C TRP A 272 13.37 -13.30 10.90
N ASP A 273 14.10 -14.35 11.23
CA ASP A 273 13.70 -15.30 12.26
C ASP A 273 13.50 -14.61 13.60
N LYS A 274 14.46 -13.76 14.01
CA LYS A 274 14.34 -12.97 15.24
C LYS A 274 13.18 -11.96 15.19
N LEU A 275 12.86 -11.41 14.02
CA LEU A 275 11.71 -10.51 13.88
C LEU A 275 10.38 -11.22 14.13
N LYS A 276 10.21 -12.47 13.68
CA LYS A 276 8.99 -13.25 13.91
C LYS A 276 8.71 -13.49 15.40
N GLU A 277 9.76 -13.50 16.23
CA GLU A 277 9.63 -13.66 17.69
C GLU A 277 9.10 -12.41 18.41
N ILE A 278 9.03 -11.25 17.74
CA ILE A 278 8.51 -10.02 18.37
C ILE A 278 6.98 -10.11 18.44
N PRO A 279 6.34 -10.18 19.63
CA PRO A 279 4.90 -10.37 19.74
C PRO A 279 4.09 -9.20 19.16
N SER A 280 2.83 -9.47 18.80
CA SER A 280 1.88 -8.42 18.43
C SER A 280 1.69 -7.46 19.60
N GLY A 281 1.72 -6.16 19.32
CA GLY A 281 1.58 -5.09 20.33
C GLY A 281 2.89 -4.75 21.05
N GLU A 282 3.98 -5.48 20.78
CA GLU A 282 5.31 -5.16 21.29
C GLU A 282 6.20 -4.55 20.20
N THR A 283 7.22 -3.81 20.66
CA THR A 283 8.27 -3.27 19.78
C THR A 283 9.66 -3.64 20.30
N ARG A 284 10.65 -3.62 19.40
CA ARG A 284 12.08 -3.76 19.72
C ARG A 284 12.88 -2.69 18.99
N SER A 285 14.02 -2.30 19.53
CA SER A 285 14.93 -1.43 18.79
C SER A 285 15.84 -2.24 17.86
N TYR A 286 16.42 -1.58 16.84
CA TYR A 286 17.45 -2.23 16.00
C TYR A 286 18.65 -2.73 16.84
N THR A 287 18.95 -2.06 17.95
CA THR A 287 20.01 -2.46 18.89
C THR A 287 19.64 -3.73 19.65
N ASP A 288 18.38 -3.87 20.06
CA ASP A 288 17.90 -5.09 20.73
C ASP A 288 17.97 -6.28 19.77
N VAL A 289 17.47 -6.12 18.55
CA VAL A 289 17.55 -7.19 17.54
C VAL A 289 19.01 -7.56 17.23
N ALA A 290 19.92 -6.59 17.15
CA ALA A 290 21.36 -6.84 16.95
C ALA A 290 21.97 -7.62 18.12
N ARG A 291 21.59 -7.30 19.36
CA ARG A 291 22.01 -8.04 20.56
C ARG A 291 21.47 -9.47 20.55
N ASP A 292 20.19 -9.64 20.23
CA ASP A 292 19.50 -10.93 20.28
C ASP A 292 20.03 -11.92 19.23
N ILE A 293 20.50 -11.44 18.08
CA ILE A 293 21.18 -12.29 17.09
C ILE A 293 22.66 -12.53 17.42
N GLY A 294 23.15 -12.08 18.58
CA GLY A 294 24.55 -12.22 19.01
C GLY A 294 25.53 -11.34 18.25
N GLN A 295 25.09 -10.25 17.62
CA GLN A 295 25.94 -9.31 16.89
C GLN A 295 25.66 -7.85 17.29
N PRO A 296 25.98 -7.43 18.53
CA PRO A 296 25.58 -6.12 19.06
C PRO A 296 26.06 -4.91 18.23
N THR A 297 27.17 -5.05 17.49
CA THR A 297 27.73 -3.98 16.64
C THR A 297 27.06 -3.89 15.27
N ALA A 298 26.22 -4.86 14.90
CA ALA A 298 25.62 -4.99 13.57
C ALA A 298 24.31 -4.18 13.38
N VAL A 299 24.05 -3.16 14.20
CA VAL A 299 22.78 -2.38 14.20
C VAL A 299 22.39 -1.88 12.80
N ARG A 300 23.34 -1.30 12.04
CA ARG A 300 23.07 -0.82 10.67
C ARG A 300 22.80 -1.96 9.69
N ALA A 301 23.44 -3.12 9.87
CA ALA A 301 23.19 -4.29 9.04
C ALA A 301 21.80 -4.88 9.33
N VAL A 302 21.39 -4.94 10.61
CA VAL A 302 20.03 -5.32 11.02
C VAL A 302 18.99 -4.38 10.40
N ALA A 303 19.20 -3.06 10.46
CA ALA A 303 18.28 -2.11 9.83
C ALA A 303 18.12 -2.35 8.31
N ARG A 304 19.22 -2.68 7.62
CA ARG A 304 19.18 -3.04 6.19
C ARG A 304 18.47 -4.37 5.94
N ALA A 305 18.70 -5.38 6.78
CA ALA A 305 18.00 -6.67 6.70
C ALA A 305 16.50 -6.54 6.96
N ASN A 306 16.11 -5.74 7.96
CA ASN A 306 14.71 -5.39 8.25
C ASN A 306 14.04 -4.71 7.04
N GLY A 307 14.73 -3.78 6.40
CA GLY A 307 14.25 -3.13 5.17
C GLY A 307 14.17 -4.07 3.97
N ALA A 308 14.97 -5.13 3.93
CA ALA A 308 14.98 -6.12 2.85
C ALA A 308 13.91 -7.22 3.00
N ASN A 309 13.08 -7.17 4.05
CA ASN A 309 11.95 -8.07 4.20
C ASN A 309 11.00 -7.95 2.98
N GLN A 310 10.60 -9.11 2.43
CA GLN A 310 9.69 -9.25 1.29
C GLN A 310 8.35 -9.89 1.67
N LEU A 311 8.14 -10.21 2.95
CA LEU A 311 6.91 -10.75 3.50
C LEU A 311 6.44 -9.80 4.59
N ALA A 312 5.95 -8.63 4.17
CA ALA A 312 5.42 -7.62 5.08
C ALA A 312 4.28 -8.22 5.93
N LEU A 313 4.13 -7.74 7.17
CA LEU A 313 3.18 -8.23 8.18
C LEU A 313 3.50 -9.63 8.73
N VAL A 314 3.74 -10.63 7.86
CA VAL A 314 4.11 -11.99 8.27
C VAL A 314 5.47 -12.01 8.97
N ILE A 315 6.47 -11.36 8.38
CA ILE A 315 7.67 -10.95 9.11
C ILE A 315 7.41 -9.51 9.59
N PRO A 316 7.28 -9.28 10.91
CA PRO A 316 6.74 -8.02 11.44
C PRO A 316 7.82 -6.94 11.54
N CYS A 317 8.41 -6.57 10.40
CA CYS A 317 9.46 -5.54 10.32
C CYS A 317 8.97 -4.12 10.69
N HIS A 318 7.65 -3.92 10.81
CA HIS A 318 7.05 -2.71 11.37
C HIS A 318 7.17 -2.60 12.88
N ARG A 319 7.41 -3.71 13.61
CA ARG A 319 7.59 -3.74 15.08
C ARG A 319 8.98 -3.28 15.54
N VAL A 320 9.91 -3.06 14.61
CA VAL A 320 11.27 -2.56 14.93
C VAL A 320 11.33 -1.05 14.81
N ILE A 321 11.69 -0.35 15.88
CA ILE A 321 11.73 1.12 15.97
C ILE A 321 13.13 1.65 16.33
N LEU A 322 13.30 2.97 16.35
CA LEU A 322 14.52 3.60 16.82
C LEU A 322 14.60 3.54 18.35
N SER A 323 15.81 3.58 18.91
CA SER A 323 16.04 3.50 20.36
C SER A 323 15.51 4.69 21.14
N ASP A 324 15.23 5.81 20.46
CA ASP A 324 14.59 7.00 21.03
C ASP A 324 13.06 6.90 21.10
N GLY A 325 12.50 5.75 20.73
CA GLY A 325 11.04 5.50 20.69
C GLY A 325 10.35 6.01 19.42
N SER A 326 11.06 6.70 18.52
CA SER A 326 10.48 7.15 17.27
C SER A 326 10.34 6.00 16.26
N THR A 327 9.29 6.04 15.44
CA THR A 327 8.95 4.94 14.52
C THR A 327 10.02 4.66 13.46
N GLY A 328 10.91 5.61 13.16
CA GLY A 328 11.90 5.47 12.09
C GLY A 328 11.28 5.27 10.70
N GLY A 329 12.05 4.66 9.79
CA GLY A 329 11.62 4.36 8.43
C GLY A 329 10.84 3.04 8.32
N TYR A 330 10.08 2.90 7.22
CA TYR A 330 9.39 1.66 6.84
C TYR A 330 9.28 1.54 5.33
N GLY A 331 9.53 0.34 4.78
CA GLY A 331 9.46 0.06 3.34
C GLY A 331 8.07 0.35 2.76
N GLY A 332 7.02 0.03 3.54
CA GLY A 332 5.63 0.37 3.25
C GLY A 332 5.18 1.75 3.76
N GLY A 333 6.09 2.68 4.09
CA GLY A 333 5.72 4.04 4.47
C GLY A 333 5.40 4.27 5.95
N THR A 334 5.82 5.40 6.50
CA THR A 334 5.77 5.68 7.94
C THR A 334 4.36 5.77 8.52
N VAL A 335 3.38 6.22 7.72
CA VAL A 335 1.96 6.32 8.13
C VAL A 335 1.37 4.94 8.34
N ARG A 336 1.63 4.03 7.41
CA ARG A 336 1.24 2.62 7.51
C ARG A 336 1.86 1.94 8.73
N LYS A 337 3.15 2.19 9.00
CA LYS A 337 3.83 1.65 10.18
C LYS A 337 3.14 2.06 11.48
N LYS A 338 2.81 3.36 11.62
CA LYS A 338 2.09 3.88 12.80
C LYS A 338 0.74 3.21 12.97
N TRP A 339 -0.04 3.13 11.88
CA TRP A 339 -1.35 2.50 11.91
C TRP A 339 -1.29 1.03 12.35
N LEU A 340 -0.32 0.27 11.84
CA LEU A 340 -0.15 -1.14 12.21
C LEU A 340 0.20 -1.30 13.71
N LEU A 341 1.10 -0.45 14.23
CA LEU A 341 1.45 -0.45 15.65
C LEU A 341 0.25 -0.08 16.55
N GLU A 342 -0.60 0.86 16.10
CA GLU A 342 -1.82 1.25 16.80
C GLU A 342 -2.88 0.14 16.79
N LEU A 343 -3.04 -0.56 15.65
CA LEU A 343 -3.94 -1.72 15.55
C LEU A 343 -3.52 -2.79 16.56
N GLU A 344 -2.25 -3.20 16.52
CA GLU A 344 -1.75 -4.27 17.37
C GLU A 344 -1.79 -3.93 18.86
N SER A 345 -1.56 -2.65 19.22
CA SER A 345 -1.69 -2.19 20.61
C SER A 345 -3.13 -2.29 21.14
N LYS A 346 -4.14 -2.09 20.28
CA LYS A 346 -5.56 -2.13 20.69
C LYS A 346 -6.08 -3.55 20.83
N SER A 347 -5.75 -4.44 19.89
CA SER A 347 -6.20 -5.84 19.93
C SER A 347 -5.73 -6.57 21.20
N VAL A 348 -4.54 -6.24 21.71
CA VAL A 348 -4.02 -6.80 22.98
C VAL A 348 -4.78 -6.29 24.21
N CYS A 349 -5.37 -5.10 24.14
CA CYS A 349 -6.12 -4.50 25.25
C CYS A 349 -7.54 -5.06 25.35
N GLU A 350 -8.15 -5.45 24.22
CA GLU A 350 -9.49 -6.05 24.16
C GLU A 350 -9.48 -7.58 24.39
N SER A 351 -8.31 -8.22 24.32
CA SER A 351 -8.11 -9.66 24.56
C SER A 351 -7.69 -10.00 26.00
N LYS A 352 -7.61 -9.00 26.89
CA LYS A 352 -7.40 -9.14 28.34
C LYS A 352 -8.67 -8.78 29.08
#